data_AF-A0A3D5BBP9-F1
#
_entry.id   AF-A0A3D5BBP9-F1
#
_cell.length_a   1.000
_cell.length_b   1.000
_cell.length_c   1.000
_cell.angle_alpha   90.00
_cell.angle_beta   90.00
_cell.angle_gamma   90.00
#
_symmetry.space_group_name_H-M   'P 1'
#
loop_
_entity.id
_entity.type
_entity.pdbx_description
1 polymer ?
#
loop_
_entity_poly.entity_id
_entity_poly.type
_entity_poly.pdbx_seq_one_letter_code
_entity_poly.pdbx_strand_id
1 'polypeptide(L)'
;MTEDIINHLRQTRKGAMFIIEAPSGTGKTTVIKEILRQDPNLKFSVSVTTRQKREGEEEGVDYYYISNEEYDALRAEDAFYECVDSQYGSRYG
;
A
#
# COMPACT_ATOMS: atom_id res chain seq x y z
N MET A 1 -4.79 36.43 10.20
CA MET A 1 -3.66 35.87 10.99
C MET A 1 -3.87 34.39 11.31
N THR A 2 -4.94 34.00 12.01
CA THR A 2 -5.24 32.57 12.27
C THR A 2 -5.65 31.80 11.01
N GLU A 3 -6.46 32.42 10.14
CA GLU A 3 -6.86 31.85 8.84
C GLU A 3 -5.67 31.69 7.89
N ASP A 4 -4.70 32.60 7.93
CA ASP A 4 -3.49 32.52 7.10
C ASP A 4 -2.60 31.35 7.52
N ILE A 5 -2.48 31.09 8.83
CA ILE A 5 -1.78 29.92 9.37
C ILE A 5 -2.50 28.63 8.96
N ILE A 6 -3.82 28.58 9.10
CA ILE A 6 -4.63 27.42 8.68
C ILE A 6 -4.48 27.16 7.18
N ASN A 7 -4.53 28.21 6.36
CA ASN A 7 -4.38 28.11 4.91
C ASN A 7 -2.96 27.70 4.51
N HIS A 8 -1.93 28.19 5.19
CA HIS A 8 -0.56 27.75 4.96
C HIS A 8 -0.37 26.27 5.31
N LEU A 9 -0.86 25.81 6.47
CA LEU A 9 -0.82 24.39 6.84
C LEU A 9 -1.62 23.48 5.87
N ARG A 10 -2.68 24.00 5.26
CA ARG A 10 -3.45 23.31 4.21
C ARG A 10 -2.71 23.27 2.86
N GLN A 11 -2.02 24.34 2.47
CA GLN A 11 -1.26 24.41 1.22
C GLN A 11 0.01 23.57 1.24
N THR A 12 0.63 23.36 2.40
CA THR A 12 1.89 22.60 2.54
C THR A 12 1.69 21.08 2.64
N ARG A 13 0.51 20.54 2.33
CA ARG A 13 0.33 19.08 2.27
C ARG A 13 0.83 18.54 0.93
N LYS A 14 2.14 18.31 0.84
CA LYS A 14 2.65 17.18 0.05
C LYS A 14 1.96 15.91 0.58
N GLY A 15 1.57 14.99 -0.31
CA GLY A 15 0.82 13.78 0.08
C GLY A 15 1.46 13.10 1.31
N ALA A 16 0.64 12.75 2.30
CA ALA A 16 1.11 12.09 3.51
C ALA A 16 0.93 10.58 3.36
N MET A 17 1.99 9.82 3.59
CA MET A 17 1.92 8.36 3.70
C MET A 17 1.62 8.00 5.16
N PHE A 18 0.63 7.14 5.35
CA PHE A 18 0.27 6.60 6.65
C PHE A 18 0.59 5.11 6.68
N ILE A 19 1.41 4.70 7.65
CA ILE A 19 1.72 3.28 7.89
C ILE A 19 0.91 2.82 9.10
N ILE A 20 0.16 1.73 8.93
CA ILE A 20 -0.66 1.13 9.99
C ILE A 20 -0.08 -0.25 10.28
N GLU A 21 0.62 -0.43 11.38
CA GLU A 21 1.18 -1.72 11.76
C GLU A 21 0.24 -2.48 12.71
N ALA A 22 -0.02 -3.75 12.42
CA ALA A 22 -0.72 -4.63 13.35
C ALA A 22 -0.48 -6.12 13.00
N PRO A 23 -0.43 -7.04 13.98
CA PRO A 23 -0.34 -8.47 13.71
C PRO A 23 -1.52 -8.99 12.88
N SER A 24 -1.31 -10.09 12.16
CA SER A 24 -2.36 -10.75 11.38
C SER A 24 -3.57 -11.12 12.27
N GLY A 25 -4.79 -10.86 11.78
CA GLY A 25 -6.03 -11.22 12.49
C GLY A 25 -6.54 -10.18 13.50
N THR A 26 -5.85 -9.04 13.66
CA THR A 26 -6.24 -7.96 14.60
C THR A 26 -7.23 -6.94 14.03
N GLY A 27 -7.71 -7.14 12.79
CA GLY A 27 -8.72 -6.27 12.18
C GLY A 27 -8.18 -5.03 11.44
N LYS A 28 -6.86 -4.98 11.15
CA LYS A 28 -6.23 -3.89 10.36
C LYS A 28 -6.97 -3.58 9.06
N THR A 29 -7.37 -4.61 8.30
CA THR A 29 -8.13 -4.43 7.06
C THR A 29 -9.48 -3.75 7.30
N THR A 30 -10.16 -4.07 8.39
CA THR A 30 -11.46 -3.46 8.76
C THR A 30 -11.28 -1.97 9.04
N VAL A 31 -10.26 -1.59 9.82
CA VAL A 31 -9.95 -0.19 10.14
C VAL A 31 -9.61 0.59 8.87
N ILE A 32 -8.76 0.02 8.00
CA ILE A 32 -8.36 0.67 6.74
C ILE A 32 -9.59 0.91 5.84
N LYS A 33 -10.47 -0.08 5.69
CA LYS A 33 -11.70 0.06 4.90
C LYS A 33 -12.57 1.19 5.42
N GLU A 34 -12.72 1.32 6.73
CA GLU A 34 -13.53 2.39 7.32
C GLU A 34 -12.89 3.78 7.15
N ILE A 35 -11.57 3.90 7.30
CA ILE A 35 -10.84 5.15 7.07
C ILE A 35 -10.99 5.61 5.62
N LEU A 36 -10.80 4.71 4.65
CA LEU A 36 -10.94 5.03 3.22
C LEU A 36 -12.39 5.39 2.84
N ARG A 37 -13.38 4.84 3.53
CA ARG A 37 -14.80 5.20 3.35
C ARG A 37 -15.11 6.62 3.81
N GLN A 38 -14.42 7.10 4.85
CA GLN A 38 -14.66 8.41 5.46
C GLN A 38 -13.94 9.56 4.74
N ASP A 39 -12.79 9.31 4.11
CA ASP A 39 -12.02 10.33 3.41
C ASP A 39 -11.65 9.91 1.97
N PRO A 40 -12.33 10.44 0.94
CA PRO A 40 -12.05 10.11 -0.46
C PRO A 40 -10.69 10.64 -0.96
N ASN A 41 -9.99 11.47 -0.19
CA ASN A 41 -8.64 11.93 -0.54
C ASN A 41 -7.57 10.89 -0.15
N LEU A 42 -7.92 9.87 0.64
CA LEU A 42 -7.04 8.77 0.97
C LEU A 42 -7.11 7.69 -0.10
N LYS A 43 -5.96 7.12 -0.43
CA LYS A 43 -5.85 5.97 -1.33
C LYS A 43 -5.14 4.84 -0.62
N PHE A 44 -5.62 3.63 -0.84
CA PHE A 44 -4.91 2.44 -0.41
C PHE A 44 -3.73 2.17 -1.34
N SER A 45 -2.58 1.80 -0.77
CA SER A 45 -1.43 1.33 -1.54
C SER A 45 -1.59 -0.17 -1.76
N VAL A 46 -1.84 -0.58 -3.00
CA VAL A 46 -1.96 -2.01 -3.37
C VAL A 46 -0.55 -2.54 -3.64
N SER A 47 -0.15 -3.55 -2.87
CA SER A 47 1.15 -4.21 -2.99
C SER A 47 1.24 -5.14 -4.20
N VAL A 48 2.44 -5.55 -4.57
CA VAL A 48 2.68 -6.61 -5.54
C VAL A 48 2.97 -7.95 -4.84
N THR A 49 2.75 -9.06 -5.52
CA THR A 49 3.18 -10.37 -5.05
C THR A 49 3.47 -11.34 -6.19
N THR A 50 4.41 -12.27 -5.96
CA THR A 50 4.71 -13.35 -6.91
C THR A 50 3.93 -14.64 -6.67
N ARG A 51 3.07 -14.68 -5.64
CA ARG A 51 2.15 -15.81 -5.48
C ARG A 51 1.07 -15.80 -6.55
N GLN A 52 0.48 -16.96 -6.80
CA GLN A 52 -0.74 -17.03 -7.57
C GLN A 52 -1.92 -16.41 -6.80
N LYS A 53 -2.78 -15.72 -7.56
CA LYS A 53 -4.07 -15.22 -7.10
C LYS A 53 -4.95 -16.36 -6.62
N ARG A 54 -5.56 -16.23 -5.44
CA ARG A 54 -6.50 -17.20 -4.88
C ARG A 54 -7.90 -16.96 -5.46
N GLU A 55 -8.77 -17.96 -5.31
CA GLU A 55 -10.17 -17.81 -5.63
C GLU A 55 -10.80 -16.68 -4.80
N GLY A 56 -11.54 -15.79 -5.47
CA GLY A 56 -12.18 -14.63 -4.86
C GLY A 56 -11.31 -13.38 -4.73
N GLU A 57 -10.01 -13.45 -5.05
CA GLU A 57 -9.15 -12.26 -5.08
C GLU A 57 -9.19 -11.55 -6.44
N GLU A 58 -8.97 -10.24 -6.40
CA GLU A 58 -9.05 -9.33 -7.53
C GLU A 58 -7.70 -8.66 -7.83
N GLU A 59 -7.33 -8.64 -9.12
CA GLU A 59 -6.11 -7.99 -9.63
C GLU A 59 -6.19 -6.48 -9.42
N GLY A 60 -5.14 -5.89 -8.85
CA GLY A 60 -5.08 -4.44 -8.58
C GLY A 60 -6.00 -3.98 -7.44
N VAL A 61 -6.62 -4.90 -6.71
CA VAL A 61 -7.42 -4.62 -5.50
C VAL A 61 -6.76 -5.26 -4.29
N ASP A 62 -6.55 -6.57 -4.33
CA ASP A 62 -5.88 -7.29 -3.24
C ASP A 62 -4.35 -7.19 -3.37
N TYR A 63 -3.86 -7.49 -4.57
CA TYR A 63 -2.46 -7.34 -4.98
C TYR A 63 -2.39 -7.12 -6.50
N TYR A 64 -1.26 -6.64 -6.97
CA TYR A 64 -0.80 -6.91 -8.33
C TYR A 64 -0.07 -8.25 -8.37
N TYR A 65 -0.56 -9.19 -9.16
CA TYR A 65 0.00 -10.54 -9.22
C TYR A 65 0.99 -10.64 -10.37
N ILE A 66 2.28 -10.59 -10.05
CA ILE A 66 3.37 -10.47 -11.03
C ILE A 66 4.25 -11.72 -11.04
N SER A 67 5.03 -11.90 -12.09
CA SER A 67 6.07 -12.93 -12.17
C SER A 67 7.29 -12.59 -11.30
N ASN A 68 8.16 -13.57 -11.06
CA ASN A 68 9.42 -13.30 -10.35
C ASN A 68 10.34 -12.40 -11.18
N GLU A 69 10.31 -12.54 -12.50
CA GLU A 69 11.06 -11.74 -13.44
C GLU A 69 10.64 -10.26 -13.40
N GLU A 70 9.33 -9.99 -13.35
CA GLU A 70 8.81 -8.63 -13.18
C GLU A 70 9.16 -8.04 -11.81
N TYR A 71 9.11 -8.87 -10.74
CA TYR A 71 9.53 -8.44 -9.41
C TYR A 71 11.01 -8.05 -9.38
N ASP A 72 11.89 -8.83 -10.00
CA ASP A 72 13.32 -8.53 -10.09
C ASP A 72 13.58 -7.24 -10.86
N ALA A 73 12.83 -6.99 -11.93
CA ALA A 73 12.89 -5.72 -12.66
C ALA A 73 12.51 -4.53 -11.77
N LEU A 74 11.37 -4.60 -11.06
CA LEU A 74 10.96 -3.56 -10.11
C LEU A 74 11.99 -3.35 -9.00
N ARG A 75 12.62 -4.43 -8.53
CA ARG A 75 13.65 -4.34 -7.49
C ARG A 75 14.91 -3.66 -8.00
N ALA A 76 15.32 -3.94 -9.23
CA ALA A 76 16.46 -3.31 -9.87
C ALA A 76 16.25 -1.80 -10.11
N GLU A 77 14.99 -1.39 -10.26
CA GLU A 77 14.58 0.02 -10.41
C GLU A 77 14.34 0.76 -9.09
N ASP A 78 14.58 0.12 -7.94
CA ASP A 78 14.33 0.67 -6.59
C ASP A 78 12.87 1.15 -6.39
N ALA A 79 11.92 0.41 -6.97
CA ALA A 79 10.52 0.81 -7.01
C ALA A 79 9.72 0.54 -5.71
N PHE A 80 10.30 -0.16 -4.74
CA PHE A 80 9.63 -0.56 -3.50
C PHE A 80 10.10 0.26 -2.29
N TYR A 81 9.16 0.74 -1.48
CA TYR A 81 9.48 1.31 -0.17
C TYR A 81 9.84 0.21 0.85
N GLU A 82 9.17 -0.94 0.77
CA GLU A 82 9.43 -2.12 1.61
C GLU A 82 9.25 -3.38 0.78
N CYS A 83 9.99 -4.45 1.11
CA CYS A 83 9.91 -5.70 0.35
C CYS A 83 10.26 -6.92 1.20
N VAL A 84 9.62 -8.04 0.90
CA VAL A 84 9.98 -9.37 1.43
C VAL A 84 10.54 -10.20 0.29
N ASP A 85 11.86 -10.41 0.33
CA ASP A 85 12.56 -11.25 -0.61
C ASP A 85 12.75 -12.66 -0.04
N SER A 86 12.41 -13.68 -0.81
CA SER A 86 12.46 -15.08 -0.40
C SER A 86 12.87 -15.96 -1.56
N GLN A 87 13.85 -16.83 -1.31
CA GLN A 87 14.26 -17.89 -2.25
C GLN A 87 13.36 -19.13 -2.18
N TYR A 88 12.53 -19.25 -1.13
CA TYR A 88 11.77 -20.45 -0.83
C TYR A 88 10.26 -20.24 -0.82
N GLY A 89 9.80 -19.02 -1.07
CA GLY A 89 8.39 -18.66 -1.01
C GLY A 89 8.07 -17.45 -1.86
N SER A 90 6.79 -17.07 -1.86
CA SER A 90 6.32 -15.91 -2.61
C SER A 90 6.91 -14.62 -2.07
N ARG A 91 7.20 -13.70 -2.99
CA ARG A 91 7.80 -12.38 -2.72
C ARG A 91 6.70 -11.33 -2.67
N TYR A 92 6.95 -10.26 -1.94
CA TYR A 92 6.01 -9.15 -1.72
C TYR A 92 6.73 -7.82 -1.76
N GLY A 93 6.04 -6.77 -2.20
CA GLY A 93 6.57 -5.39 -2.31
C GLY A 93 5.46 -4.36 -2.41
#